data_AF-A0A8H8DHH8-F1
#
_entry.id   AF-A0A8H8DHH8-F1
#
_cell.length_a   1.000
_cell.length_b   1.000
_cell.length_c   1.000
_cell.angle_alpha   90.00
_cell.angle_beta   90.00
_cell.angle_gamma   90.00
#
_symmetry.space_group_name_H-M   'P 1'
#
loop_
_entity.id
_entity.type
_entity.pdbx_description
1 polymer ?
#
loop_
_entity_poly.entity_id
_entity_poly.type
_entity_poly.pdbx_seq_one_letter_code
_entity_poly.pdbx_strand_id
1 'polypeptide(L)'
;MCKRTTRSSCFRGQIFDGTLSPSPEVRAAAEQQIKQPSLRLGSQPHVSVFPLLLSYSPETSNSTRQAIAVYFKNRVQRSWDLTGAPEKDHFESSAAVIPAADKENVKKNILEALVRAPPVVRSQLVVCLIVILTEEFPEKWPEFVPTVRNLLSATNDSSLLAAGVHAFHSVVKVYQWRPVAKRGPLENVIRELFPPALEAGNLLVAQDNEQAAGMLRLLLKGYHASMQVFAEVFCGSRSLPSPPVEFLRLIRDANWNPGAARDILFAKQLVSGVAVDILRTYLMLADSYIQGKQWMSPVALHALAAFFDDAVSALLREFLTLVNSSVKHTATWKEMKPYVDVIVTRFIFPMLCFSDRDDEVWEDDAVEYVHKRLDPMEDYQS
;
A
#
# COMPACT_ATOMS: atom_id res chain seq x y z
N MET A 1 -5.33 -13.22 -36.65
CA MET A 1 -6.04 -13.30 -35.35
C MET A 1 -6.66 -11.98 -34.88
N CYS A 2 -5.98 -10.83 -35.02
CA CYS A 2 -6.45 -9.53 -34.48
C CYS A 2 -7.90 -9.10 -34.86
N LYS A 3 -8.33 -9.27 -36.12
CA LYS A 3 -9.67 -8.84 -36.59
C LYS A 3 -10.87 -9.58 -35.94
N ARG A 4 -10.70 -10.85 -35.52
CA ARG A 4 -11.79 -11.63 -34.88
C ARG A 4 -12.00 -11.18 -33.44
N THR A 5 -10.91 -10.87 -32.73
CA THR A 5 -10.95 -10.36 -31.35
C THR A 5 -11.66 -9.00 -31.30
N THR A 6 -11.34 -8.09 -32.23
CA THR A 6 -11.97 -6.75 -32.27
C THR A 6 -13.48 -6.80 -32.53
N ARG A 7 -13.96 -7.69 -33.41
CA ARG A 7 -15.40 -7.87 -33.66
C ARG A 7 -16.14 -8.45 -32.46
N SER A 8 -15.55 -9.43 -31.77
CA SER A 8 -16.13 -9.98 -30.54
C SER A 8 -16.15 -8.93 -29.42
N SER A 9 -15.12 -8.08 -29.35
CA SER A 9 -15.07 -7.00 -28.37
C SER A 9 -16.16 -5.94 -28.60
N CYS A 10 -16.37 -5.53 -29.84
CA CYS A 10 -17.41 -4.57 -30.21
C CYS A 10 -18.83 -5.08 -29.90
N PHE A 11 -19.11 -6.34 -30.25
CA PHE A 11 -20.41 -6.97 -29.94
C PHE A 11 -20.71 -6.98 -28.44
N ARG A 12 -19.70 -7.25 -27.60
CA ARG A 12 -19.92 -7.24 -26.14
C ARG A 12 -20.05 -5.83 -25.57
N GLY A 13 -19.34 -4.84 -26.13
CA GLY A 13 -19.55 -3.43 -25.78
C GLY A 13 -21.02 -3.03 -25.91
N GLN A 14 -21.66 -3.43 -27.00
CA GLN A 14 -23.08 -3.16 -27.26
C GLN A 14 -24.02 -3.79 -26.22
N ILE A 15 -23.68 -4.96 -25.67
CA ILE A 15 -24.47 -5.60 -24.60
C ILE A 15 -24.41 -4.74 -23.34
N PHE A 16 -23.23 -4.24 -22.98
CA PHE A 16 -23.08 -3.35 -21.83
C PHE A 16 -23.72 -1.98 -22.06
N ASP A 17 -23.72 -1.47 -23.30
CA ASP A 17 -24.49 -0.26 -23.65
C ASP A 17 -25.99 -0.44 -23.41
N GLY A 18 -26.52 -1.63 -23.72
CA GLY A 18 -27.90 -1.99 -23.44
C GLY A 18 -28.27 -1.90 -21.95
N THR A 19 -27.33 -2.17 -21.03
CA THR A 19 -27.58 -2.03 -19.58
C THR A 19 -27.74 -0.58 -19.11
N LEU A 20 -27.29 0.38 -19.93
CA LEU A 20 -27.38 1.81 -19.68
C LEU A 20 -28.56 2.46 -20.41
N SER A 21 -29.37 1.69 -21.14
CA SER A 21 -30.51 2.19 -21.90
C SER A 21 -31.62 2.75 -21.00
N PRO A 22 -32.30 3.84 -21.40
CA PRO A 22 -33.47 4.34 -20.67
C PRO A 22 -34.66 3.37 -20.72
N SER A 23 -34.71 2.46 -21.71
CA SER A 23 -35.80 1.47 -21.82
C SER A 23 -35.61 0.30 -20.84
N PRO A 24 -36.59 0.00 -19.96
CA PRO A 24 -36.52 -1.14 -19.04
C PRO A 24 -36.39 -2.49 -19.75
N GLU A 25 -37.02 -2.67 -20.91
CA GLU A 25 -37.00 -3.93 -21.67
C GLU A 25 -35.60 -4.20 -22.23
N VAL A 26 -34.94 -3.18 -22.77
CA VAL A 26 -33.59 -3.28 -23.31
C VAL A 26 -32.58 -3.59 -22.20
N ARG A 27 -32.74 -2.98 -21.01
CA ARG A 27 -31.89 -3.29 -19.86
C ARG A 27 -32.08 -4.73 -19.39
N ALA A 28 -33.32 -5.21 -19.26
CA ALA A 28 -33.61 -6.57 -18.84
C ALA A 28 -33.05 -7.61 -19.83
N ALA A 29 -33.18 -7.35 -21.14
CA ALA A 29 -32.61 -8.20 -22.18
C ALA A 29 -31.07 -8.23 -22.12
N ALA A 30 -30.43 -7.07 -21.95
CA ALA A 30 -28.97 -6.97 -21.81
C ALA A 30 -28.46 -7.69 -20.55
N GLU A 31 -29.14 -7.54 -19.41
CA GLU A 31 -28.79 -8.25 -18.17
C GLU A 31 -28.95 -9.77 -18.30
N GLN A 32 -29.99 -10.24 -18.99
CA GLN A 32 -30.14 -11.67 -19.30
C GLN A 32 -29.00 -12.18 -20.19
N GLN A 33 -28.57 -11.41 -21.19
CA GLN A 33 -27.43 -11.76 -22.03
C GLN A 33 -26.12 -11.82 -21.23
N ILE A 34 -25.89 -10.91 -20.29
CA ILE A 34 -24.70 -10.93 -19.42
C ILE A 34 -24.67 -12.19 -18.54
N LYS A 35 -25.83 -12.69 -18.10
CA LYS A 35 -25.94 -13.93 -17.31
C LYS A 35 -25.62 -15.19 -18.11
N GLN A 36 -25.63 -15.12 -19.45
CA GLN A 36 -25.34 -16.27 -20.31
C GLN A 36 -23.88 -16.73 -20.17
N PRO A 37 -23.60 -18.04 -20.34
CA PRO A 37 -22.26 -18.60 -20.24
C PRO A 37 -21.26 -17.91 -21.18
N SER A 38 -21.70 -17.50 -22.37
CA SER A 38 -20.92 -16.86 -23.43
C SER A 38 -20.31 -15.48 -23.09
N LEU A 39 -20.61 -14.91 -21.91
CA LEU A 39 -19.98 -13.68 -21.40
C LEU A 39 -19.29 -13.89 -20.04
N ARG A 40 -19.37 -15.10 -19.49
CA ARG A 40 -18.67 -15.46 -18.26
C ARG A 40 -17.18 -15.60 -18.57
N LEU A 41 -16.34 -15.03 -17.70
CA LEU A 41 -14.91 -15.37 -17.66
C LEU A 41 -14.78 -16.91 -17.66
N GLY A 42 -14.11 -17.47 -18.66
CA GLY A 42 -13.74 -18.88 -18.71
C GLY A 42 -14.68 -19.89 -19.35
N SER A 43 -15.71 -19.46 -20.08
CA SER A 43 -16.56 -20.42 -20.82
C SER A 43 -16.01 -20.83 -22.19
N GLN A 44 -15.05 -20.09 -22.75
CA GLN A 44 -14.37 -20.34 -24.03
C GLN A 44 -12.99 -19.61 -24.08
N PRO A 45 -11.98 -20.12 -24.81
CA PRO A 45 -10.59 -19.61 -24.80
C PRO A 45 -10.39 -18.17 -25.34
N HIS A 46 -11.44 -17.50 -25.80
CA HIS A 46 -11.39 -16.13 -26.36
C HIS A 46 -12.43 -15.18 -25.74
N VAL A 47 -13.01 -15.55 -24.60
CA VAL A 47 -14.28 -14.97 -24.13
C VAL A 47 -14.21 -14.39 -22.72
N SER A 48 -13.03 -13.96 -22.27
CA SER A 48 -12.95 -13.13 -21.06
C SER A 48 -13.47 -11.70 -21.33
N VAL A 49 -14.00 -11.06 -20.30
CA VAL A 49 -14.33 -9.62 -20.28
C VAL A 49 -13.06 -8.76 -20.21
N PHE A 50 -11.95 -9.38 -19.84
CA PHE A 50 -10.65 -8.75 -19.63
C PHE A 50 -10.08 -8.06 -20.90
N PRO A 51 -10.10 -8.67 -22.09
CA PRO A 51 -9.77 -7.99 -23.34
C PRO A 51 -10.58 -6.72 -23.62
N LEU A 52 -11.84 -6.64 -23.17
CA LEU A 52 -12.66 -5.43 -23.33
C LEU A 52 -12.15 -4.29 -22.43
N LEU A 53 -11.69 -4.63 -21.23
CA LEU A 53 -11.09 -3.66 -20.30
C LEU A 53 -9.75 -3.13 -20.83
N LEU A 54 -8.98 -3.99 -21.51
CA LEU A 54 -7.68 -3.65 -22.08
C LEU A 54 -7.76 -2.94 -23.44
N SER A 55 -8.80 -3.22 -24.23
CA SER A 55 -8.93 -2.62 -25.56
C SER A 55 -9.32 -1.16 -25.45
N TYR A 56 -8.34 -0.28 -25.64
CA TYR A 56 -8.58 1.13 -25.96
C TYR A 56 -9.18 1.21 -27.37
N SER A 57 -10.44 0.82 -27.52
CA SER A 57 -11.20 1.09 -28.73
C SER A 57 -11.81 2.48 -28.58
N PRO A 58 -11.48 3.46 -29.45
CA PRO A 58 -12.02 4.82 -29.39
C PRO A 58 -13.55 4.84 -29.48
N GLU A 59 -14.14 3.79 -30.04
CA GLU A 59 -15.59 3.59 -30.22
C GLU A 59 -16.35 3.28 -28.92
N THR A 60 -15.67 2.85 -27.84
CA THR A 60 -16.36 2.43 -26.61
C THR A 60 -16.44 3.58 -25.61
N SER A 61 -17.67 3.98 -25.26
CA SER A 61 -17.93 5.08 -24.34
C SER A 61 -17.40 4.80 -22.92
N ASN A 62 -17.08 5.86 -22.16
CA ASN A 62 -16.56 5.71 -20.79
C ASN A 62 -17.58 5.07 -19.83
N SER A 63 -18.89 5.29 -20.04
CA SER A 63 -19.95 4.66 -19.23
C SER A 63 -20.03 3.15 -19.49
N THR A 64 -19.88 2.72 -20.74
CA THR A 64 -19.78 1.29 -21.09
C THR A 64 -18.58 0.64 -20.42
N ARG A 65 -17.41 1.29 -20.48
CA ARG A 65 -16.18 0.79 -19.85
C ARG A 65 -16.34 0.66 -18.34
N GLN A 66 -17.01 1.62 -17.70
CA GLN A 66 -17.34 1.56 -16.29
C GLN A 66 -18.29 0.40 -15.97
N ALA A 67 -19.36 0.19 -16.75
CA ALA A 67 -20.28 -0.92 -16.57
C ALA A 67 -19.58 -2.28 -16.67
N ILE A 68 -18.69 -2.43 -17.67
CA ILE A 68 -17.83 -3.61 -17.85
C ILE A 68 -16.94 -3.84 -16.63
N ALA A 69 -16.29 -2.78 -16.13
CA ALA A 69 -15.39 -2.85 -14.98
C ALA A 69 -16.13 -3.21 -13.68
N VAL A 70 -17.35 -2.69 -13.50
CA VAL A 70 -18.21 -3.03 -12.36
C VAL A 70 -18.63 -4.51 -12.42
N TYR A 71 -19.03 -5.00 -13.60
CA TYR A 71 -19.35 -6.42 -13.78
C TYR A 71 -18.13 -7.31 -13.47
N PHE A 72 -16.96 -6.95 -14.01
CA PHE A 72 -15.72 -7.68 -13.76
C PHE A 72 -15.39 -7.73 -12.26
N LYS A 73 -15.47 -6.59 -11.57
CA LYS A 73 -15.28 -6.52 -10.11
C LYS A 73 -16.22 -7.44 -9.36
N ASN A 74 -17.52 -7.38 -9.66
CA ASN A 74 -18.51 -8.22 -8.99
C ASN A 74 -18.24 -9.71 -9.24
N ARG A 75 -17.78 -10.08 -10.45
CA ARG A 75 -17.42 -11.46 -10.78
C ARG A 75 -16.16 -11.93 -10.04
N VAL A 76 -15.13 -11.10 -9.93
CA VAL A 76 -13.92 -11.42 -9.15
C VAL A 76 -14.29 -11.57 -7.67
N GLN A 77 -15.03 -10.62 -7.09
CA GLN A 77 -15.42 -10.69 -5.67
C GLN A 77 -16.25 -11.94 -5.31
N ARG A 78 -17.14 -12.38 -6.21
CA ARG A 78 -18.05 -13.51 -5.93
C ARG A 78 -17.50 -14.89 -6.29
N SER A 79 -16.47 -14.97 -7.14
CA SER A 79 -16.13 -16.24 -7.81
C SER A 79 -14.64 -16.49 -8.00
N TRP A 80 -13.77 -15.64 -7.44
CA TRP A 80 -12.33 -15.88 -7.44
C TRP A 80 -11.97 -17.09 -6.57
N ASP A 81 -12.51 -17.17 -5.37
CA ASP A 81 -12.47 -18.36 -4.52
C ASP A 81 -13.78 -18.43 -3.71
N LEU A 82 -14.28 -19.64 -3.43
CA LEU A 82 -15.54 -19.84 -2.68
C LEU A 82 -15.32 -20.00 -1.17
N THR A 83 -14.06 -20.07 -0.74
CA THR A 83 -13.67 -20.42 0.63
C THR A 83 -13.85 -19.31 1.67
N GLY A 84 -14.24 -18.09 1.26
CA GLY A 84 -14.39 -16.92 2.15
C GLY A 84 -15.69 -16.12 1.98
N ALA A 85 -16.67 -16.61 1.23
CA ALA A 85 -17.95 -15.92 1.10
C ALA A 85 -18.69 -15.96 2.46
N PRO A 86 -19.11 -14.81 3.03
CA PRO A 86 -19.96 -14.82 4.21
C PRO A 86 -21.24 -15.61 3.88
N GLU A 87 -21.63 -16.55 4.75
CA GLU A 87 -22.81 -17.42 4.65
C GLU A 87 -24.17 -16.70 4.43
N LYS A 88 -24.19 -15.38 4.28
CA LYS A 88 -25.42 -14.58 4.33
C LYS A 88 -26.17 -14.39 3.01
N ASP A 89 -25.63 -14.81 1.86
CA ASP A 89 -26.36 -14.74 0.59
C ASP A 89 -26.65 -16.13 0.01
N HIS A 90 -27.53 -16.89 0.69
CA HIS A 90 -28.09 -18.17 0.22
C HIS A 90 -28.93 -18.07 -1.08
N PHE A 91 -28.99 -16.91 -1.74
CA PHE A 91 -29.89 -16.70 -2.89
C PHE A 91 -29.25 -16.99 -4.27
N GLU A 92 -27.93 -17.09 -4.41
CA GLU A 92 -27.28 -17.39 -5.71
C GLU A 92 -26.03 -18.28 -5.56
N SER A 93 -26.18 -19.47 -4.94
CA SER A 93 -25.12 -20.49 -4.76
C SER A 93 -24.64 -21.18 -6.06
N SER A 94 -24.75 -20.53 -7.22
CA SER A 94 -24.49 -21.10 -8.56
C SER A 94 -23.37 -20.34 -9.32
N ALA A 95 -22.62 -19.47 -8.66
CA ALA A 95 -21.52 -18.79 -9.34
C ALA A 95 -20.32 -19.75 -9.49
N ALA A 96 -20.21 -20.38 -10.67
CA ALA A 96 -19.07 -21.25 -10.99
C ALA A 96 -17.75 -20.52 -10.75
N VAL A 97 -16.80 -21.19 -10.07
CA VAL A 97 -15.45 -20.71 -9.80
C VAL A 97 -14.76 -20.32 -11.11
N ILE A 98 -13.98 -19.24 -11.08
CA ILE A 98 -13.18 -18.82 -12.24
C ILE A 98 -12.12 -19.90 -12.55
N PRO A 99 -12.06 -20.44 -13.78
CA PRO A 99 -11.07 -21.45 -14.14
C PRO A 99 -9.63 -20.96 -13.97
N ALA A 100 -8.70 -21.89 -13.65
CA ALA A 100 -7.30 -21.56 -13.40
C ALA A 100 -6.62 -20.81 -14.56
N ALA A 101 -6.92 -21.19 -15.80
CA ALA A 101 -6.38 -20.51 -16.99
C ALA A 101 -6.79 -19.03 -17.07
N ASP A 102 -8.01 -18.68 -16.66
CA ASP A 102 -8.46 -17.29 -16.63
C ASP A 102 -7.90 -16.53 -15.44
N LYS A 103 -7.71 -17.19 -14.28
CA LYS A 103 -6.99 -16.58 -13.16
C LYS A 103 -5.59 -16.15 -13.58
N GLU A 104 -4.86 -17.02 -14.27
CA GLU A 104 -3.53 -16.70 -14.83
C GLU A 104 -3.58 -15.57 -15.85
N ASN A 105 -4.59 -15.56 -16.73
CA ASN A 105 -4.77 -14.47 -17.69
C ASN A 105 -5.00 -13.13 -16.98
N VAL A 106 -5.87 -13.09 -15.98
CA VAL A 106 -6.14 -11.88 -15.19
C VAL A 106 -4.87 -11.42 -14.46
N LYS A 107 -4.14 -12.33 -13.80
CA LYS A 107 -2.88 -11.98 -13.10
C LYS A 107 -1.86 -11.35 -14.05
N LYS A 108 -1.66 -11.95 -15.24
CA LYS A 108 -0.71 -11.45 -16.24
C LYS A 108 -1.04 -10.05 -16.77
N ASN A 109 -2.32 -9.67 -16.80
CA ASN A 109 -2.75 -8.47 -17.51
C ASN A 109 -3.32 -7.35 -16.60
N ILE A 110 -3.62 -7.59 -15.32
CA ILE A 110 -4.24 -6.57 -14.44
C ILE A 110 -3.36 -5.38 -14.14
N LEU A 111 -2.04 -5.56 -14.05
CA LEU A 111 -1.12 -4.45 -13.86
C LEU A 111 -1.03 -3.58 -15.13
N GLU A 112 -0.93 -4.20 -16.32
CA GLU A 112 -0.97 -3.46 -17.60
C GLU A 112 -2.33 -2.76 -17.81
N ALA A 113 -3.43 -3.38 -17.37
CA ALA A 113 -4.76 -2.76 -17.40
C ALA A 113 -4.81 -1.49 -16.53
N LEU A 114 -4.21 -1.50 -15.34
CA LEU A 114 -4.17 -0.33 -14.46
C LEU A 114 -3.43 0.86 -15.08
N VAL A 115 -2.37 0.59 -15.85
CA VAL A 115 -1.59 1.61 -16.59
C VAL A 115 -2.48 2.33 -17.60
N ARG A 116 -3.23 1.58 -18.40
CA ARG A 116 -4.02 2.13 -19.52
C ARG A 116 -5.42 2.61 -19.12
N ALA A 117 -5.96 2.17 -17.99
CA ALA A 117 -7.33 2.44 -17.61
C ALA A 117 -7.56 3.92 -17.23
N PRO A 118 -8.70 4.53 -17.61
CA PRO A 118 -9.11 5.82 -17.07
C PRO A 118 -9.43 5.73 -15.56
N PRO A 119 -9.44 6.84 -14.81
CA PRO A 119 -9.58 6.84 -13.34
C PRO A 119 -10.77 6.04 -12.80
N VAL A 120 -11.93 6.16 -13.46
CA VAL A 120 -13.16 5.46 -13.05
C VAL A 120 -13.01 3.94 -13.15
N VAL A 121 -12.42 3.44 -14.23
CA VAL A 121 -12.15 2.00 -14.43
C VAL A 121 -11.04 1.52 -13.50
N ARG A 122 -9.98 2.34 -13.34
CA ARG A 122 -8.85 2.06 -12.44
C ARG A 122 -9.32 1.78 -11.01
N SER A 123 -10.28 2.57 -10.51
CA SER A 123 -10.87 2.36 -9.19
C SER A 123 -11.50 0.98 -9.00
N GLN A 124 -12.14 0.43 -10.04
CA GLN A 124 -12.75 -0.91 -9.99
C GLN A 124 -11.69 -2.02 -10.11
N LEU A 125 -10.67 -1.82 -10.97
CA LEU A 125 -9.56 -2.76 -11.12
C LEU A 125 -8.73 -2.91 -9.83
N VAL A 126 -8.53 -1.82 -9.08
CA VAL A 126 -7.87 -1.85 -7.77
C VAL A 126 -8.62 -2.75 -6.78
N VAL A 127 -9.96 -2.69 -6.77
CA VAL A 127 -10.76 -3.58 -5.91
C VAL A 127 -10.58 -5.05 -6.32
N CYS A 128 -10.53 -5.32 -7.63
CA CYS A 128 -10.23 -6.67 -8.12
C CYS A 128 -8.84 -7.13 -7.67
N LEU A 129 -7.83 -6.25 -7.79
CA LEU A 129 -6.47 -6.56 -7.41
C LEU A 129 -6.36 -6.92 -5.92
N ILE A 130 -7.05 -6.21 -5.03
CA ILE A 130 -7.07 -6.54 -3.59
C ILE A 130 -7.61 -7.96 -3.35
N VAL A 131 -8.70 -8.35 -4.01
CA VAL A 131 -9.26 -9.71 -3.89
C VAL A 131 -8.26 -10.75 -4.39
N ILE A 132 -7.66 -10.52 -5.56
CA ILE A 132 -6.69 -11.43 -6.16
C ILE A 132 -5.47 -11.60 -5.25
N LEU A 133 -4.92 -10.49 -4.74
CA LEU A 133 -3.79 -10.49 -3.81
C LEU A 133 -4.13 -11.19 -2.49
N THR A 134 -5.37 -11.10 -2.04
CA THR A 134 -5.79 -11.85 -0.85
C THR A 134 -5.63 -13.35 -1.09
N GLU A 135 -6.07 -13.88 -2.24
CA GLU A 135 -6.09 -15.34 -2.44
C GLU A 135 -4.81 -15.93 -3.07
N GLU A 136 -4.01 -15.11 -3.77
CA GLU A 136 -2.90 -15.59 -4.59
C GLU A 136 -1.52 -15.15 -4.08
N PHE A 137 -1.42 -14.11 -3.25
CA PHE A 137 -0.14 -13.60 -2.76
C PHE A 137 0.15 -14.13 -1.33
N PRO A 138 1.40 -14.58 -1.04
CA PRO A 138 2.58 -14.56 -1.91
C PRO A 138 2.80 -15.83 -2.74
N GLU A 139 2.29 -17.00 -2.35
CA GLU A 139 2.83 -18.28 -2.88
C GLU A 139 2.48 -18.52 -4.36
N LYS A 140 1.30 -18.09 -4.81
CA LYS A 140 0.81 -18.33 -6.19
C LYS A 140 1.11 -17.18 -7.14
N TRP A 141 1.71 -16.09 -6.66
CA TRP A 141 2.07 -14.93 -7.47
C TRP A 141 3.37 -14.24 -7.00
N PRO A 142 4.51 -14.95 -7.02
CA PRO A 142 5.80 -14.41 -6.55
C PRO A 142 6.30 -13.22 -7.39
N GLU A 143 6.03 -13.21 -8.69
CA GLU A 143 6.44 -12.16 -9.64
C GLU A 143 5.77 -10.80 -9.39
N PHE A 144 4.77 -10.74 -8.50
CA PHE A 144 4.06 -9.50 -8.20
C PHE A 144 4.99 -8.42 -7.65
N VAL A 145 5.82 -8.74 -6.64
CA VAL A 145 6.71 -7.77 -5.99
C VAL A 145 7.76 -7.20 -6.96
N PRO A 146 8.53 -8.02 -7.71
CA PRO A 146 9.45 -7.50 -8.72
C PRO A 146 8.77 -6.61 -9.78
N THR A 147 7.56 -6.98 -10.21
CA THR A 147 6.82 -6.18 -11.20
C THR A 147 6.41 -4.82 -10.63
N VAL A 148 5.92 -4.77 -9.40
CA VAL A 148 5.52 -3.51 -8.75
C VAL A 148 6.72 -2.62 -8.46
N ARG A 149 7.86 -3.20 -8.05
CA ARG A 149 9.13 -2.47 -7.90
C ARG A 149 9.48 -1.72 -9.19
N ASN A 150 9.46 -2.41 -10.33
CA ASN A 150 9.78 -1.80 -11.63
C ASN A 150 8.80 -0.68 -12.00
N LEU A 151 7.51 -0.83 -11.68
CA LEU A 151 6.51 0.21 -11.92
C LEU A 151 6.71 1.44 -11.02
N LEU A 152 7.10 1.24 -9.75
CA LEU A 152 7.41 2.35 -8.83
C LEU A 152 8.67 3.11 -9.25
N SER A 153 9.67 2.41 -9.80
CA SER A 153 10.89 3.03 -10.33
C SER A 153 10.69 3.73 -11.68
N ALA A 154 9.54 3.58 -12.33
CA ALA A 154 9.22 4.24 -13.61
C ALA A 154 8.81 5.71 -13.41
N THR A 155 9.65 6.49 -12.73
CA THR A 155 9.37 7.88 -12.29
C THR A 155 9.16 8.87 -13.43
N ASN A 156 9.66 8.53 -14.63
CA ASN A 156 9.49 9.33 -15.85
C ASN A 156 8.14 9.13 -16.56
N ASP A 157 7.37 8.08 -16.21
CA ASP A 157 6.07 7.80 -16.82
C ASP A 157 4.97 7.81 -15.75
N SER A 158 4.15 8.87 -15.76
CA SER A 158 3.10 9.06 -14.77
C SER A 158 2.02 7.96 -14.78
N SER A 159 1.83 7.25 -15.90
CA SER A 159 0.85 6.17 -16.01
C SER A 159 1.39 4.87 -15.43
N LEU A 160 2.66 4.55 -15.71
CA LEU A 160 3.36 3.41 -15.10
C LEU A 160 3.50 3.60 -13.59
N LEU A 161 3.95 4.78 -13.17
CA LEU A 161 4.09 5.12 -11.76
C LEU A 161 2.75 5.05 -11.04
N ALA A 162 1.67 5.60 -11.61
CA ALA A 162 0.34 5.52 -11.01
C ALA A 162 -0.11 4.06 -10.80
N ALA A 163 0.13 3.17 -11.78
CA ALA A 163 -0.19 1.76 -11.63
C ALA A 163 0.65 1.09 -10.51
N GLY A 164 1.94 1.41 -10.43
CA GLY A 164 2.83 0.94 -9.36
C GLY A 164 2.35 1.39 -7.98
N VAL A 165 2.01 2.66 -7.82
CA VAL A 165 1.48 3.22 -6.55
C VAL A 165 0.16 2.56 -6.15
N HIS A 166 -0.73 2.30 -7.11
CA HIS A 166 -1.98 1.57 -6.85
C HIS A 166 -1.73 0.13 -6.40
N ALA A 167 -0.79 -0.57 -7.05
CA ALA A 167 -0.46 -1.95 -6.73
C ALA A 167 0.23 -2.05 -5.35
N PHE A 168 1.16 -1.15 -5.06
CA PHE A 168 1.79 -0.97 -3.75
C PHE A 168 0.75 -0.79 -2.63
N HIS A 169 -0.14 0.19 -2.79
CA HIS A 169 -1.16 0.44 -1.77
C HIS A 169 -2.08 -0.77 -1.59
N SER A 170 -2.42 -1.47 -2.68
CA SER A 170 -3.29 -2.65 -2.65
C SER A 170 -2.67 -3.78 -1.84
N VAL A 171 -1.39 -4.11 -2.05
CA VAL A 171 -0.73 -5.20 -1.33
C VAL A 171 -0.57 -4.90 0.16
N VAL A 172 -0.21 -3.67 0.53
CA VAL A 172 -0.12 -3.29 1.94
C VAL A 172 -1.49 -3.37 2.63
N LYS A 173 -2.54 -2.93 1.93
CA LYS A 173 -3.92 -2.98 2.44
C LYS A 173 -4.43 -4.41 2.67
N VAL A 174 -3.96 -5.39 1.91
CA VAL A 174 -4.33 -6.81 2.15
C VAL A 174 -3.88 -7.22 3.55
N TYR A 175 -2.67 -6.86 3.96
CA TYR A 175 -2.12 -7.27 5.25
C TYR A 175 -2.71 -6.51 6.45
N GLN A 176 -3.29 -5.32 6.22
CA GLN A 176 -4.00 -4.55 7.25
C GLN A 176 -5.04 -5.40 8.01
N TRP A 177 -5.72 -6.31 7.30
CA TRP A 177 -6.81 -7.13 7.85
C TRP A 177 -6.43 -8.60 8.05
N ARG A 178 -5.18 -8.97 7.74
CA ARG A 178 -4.69 -10.34 7.97
C ARG A 178 -4.37 -10.57 9.44
N PRO A 179 -4.59 -11.79 9.98
CA PRO A 179 -4.08 -12.17 11.30
C PRO A 179 -2.56 -12.12 11.34
N VAL A 180 -1.99 -11.80 12.50
CA VAL A 180 -0.54 -11.67 12.77
C VAL A 180 0.29 -12.80 12.16
N ALA A 181 -0.12 -14.05 12.41
CA ALA A 181 0.59 -15.24 11.93
C ALA A 181 0.73 -15.34 10.40
N LYS A 182 -0.11 -14.62 9.64
CA LYS A 182 -0.09 -14.60 8.17
C LYS A 182 0.52 -13.31 7.60
N ARG A 183 1.11 -12.46 8.44
CA ARG A 183 1.71 -11.17 8.01
C ARG A 183 3.18 -11.27 7.61
N GLY A 184 3.85 -12.41 7.82
CA GLY A 184 5.26 -12.60 7.46
C GLY A 184 5.65 -12.12 6.05
N PRO A 185 4.84 -12.35 4.98
CA PRO A 185 5.20 -11.88 3.64
C PRO A 185 5.27 -10.35 3.49
N LEU A 186 4.69 -9.59 4.42
CA LEU A 186 4.77 -8.13 4.45
C LEU A 186 6.22 -7.65 4.64
N GLU A 187 7.08 -8.42 5.31
CA GLU A 187 8.51 -8.08 5.45
C GLU A 187 9.18 -7.92 4.09
N ASN A 188 8.94 -8.86 3.17
CA ASN A 188 9.47 -8.78 1.81
C ASN A 188 8.86 -7.61 1.05
N VAL A 189 7.55 -7.36 1.22
CA VAL A 189 6.90 -6.19 0.60
C VAL A 189 7.54 -4.88 1.08
N ILE A 190 7.82 -4.77 2.39
CA ILE A 190 8.44 -3.57 2.95
C ILE A 190 9.85 -3.40 2.39
N ARG A 191 10.71 -4.41 2.56
CA ARG A 191 12.09 -4.37 2.09
C ARG A 191 12.22 -4.02 0.61
N GLU A 192 11.33 -4.56 -0.23
CA GLU A 192 11.49 -4.49 -1.68
C GLU A 192 10.76 -3.30 -2.32
N LEU A 193 9.62 -2.86 -1.75
CA LEU A 193 8.77 -1.85 -2.38
C LEU A 193 8.80 -0.49 -1.69
N PHE A 194 9.18 -0.40 -0.40
CA PHE A 194 9.17 0.87 0.31
C PHE A 194 10.26 1.82 -0.18
N PRO A 195 11.52 1.37 -0.40
CA PRO A 195 12.55 2.26 -0.93
C PRO A 195 12.18 2.93 -2.28
N PRO A 196 11.74 2.20 -3.34
CA PRO A 196 11.33 2.85 -4.57
C PRO A 196 10.03 3.67 -4.42
N ALA A 197 9.14 3.29 -3.49
CA ALA A 197 7.96 4.09 -3.18
C ALA A 197 8.33 5.44 -2.51
N LEU A 198 9.36 5.45 -1.67
CA LEU A 198 9.90 6.65 -1.03
C LEU A 198 10.53 7.57 -2.08
N GLU A 199 11.38 7.02 -2.94
CA GLU A 199 12.01 7.75 -4.04
C GLU A 199 10.96 8.39 -4.96
N ALA A 200 9.93 7.63 -5.36
CA ALA A 200 8.81 8.15 -6.11
C ALA A 200 8.08 9.28 -5.36
N GLY A 201 7.84 9.11 -4.06
CA GLY A 201 7.23 10.14 -3.21
C GLY A 201 8.02 11.44 -3.22
N ASN A 202 9.34 11.36 -3.02
CA ASN A 202 10.24 12.53 -3.00
C ASN A 202 10.21 13.31 -4.31
N LEU A 203 10.08 12.61 -5.45
CA LEU A 203 9.96 13.26 -6.75
C LEU A 203 8.56 13.88 -6.96
N LEU A 204 7.51 13.22 -6.51
CA LEU A 204 6.12 13.68 -6.65
C LEU A 204 5.85 14.95 -5.83
N VAL A 205 6.52 15.09 -4.69
CA VAL A 205 6.50 16.28 -3.84
C VAL A 205 6.82 17.56 -4.61
N ALA A 206 7.78 17.50 -5.54
CA ALA A 206 8.23 18.67 -6.28
C ALA A 206 7.29 19.03 -7.45
N GLN A 207 6.25 18.23 -7.71
CA GLN A 207 5.36 18.39 -8.86
C GLN A 207 4.04 19.03 -8.47
N ASP A 208 3.75 20.20 -9.04
CA ASP A 208 2.49 20.92 -8.81
C ASP A 208 1.40 20.49 -9.81
N ASN A 209 0.91 19.26 -9.68
CA ASN A 209 -0.23 18.78 -10.47
C ASN A 209 -1.13 17.81 -9.69
N GLU A 210 -2.41 17.75 -10.09
CA GLU A 210 -3.43 16.96 -9.38
C GLU A 210 -3.14 15.45 -9.38
N GLN A 211 -2.52 14.94 -10.44
CA GLN A 211 -2.17 13.53 -10.54
C GLN A 211 -1.05 13.16 -9.57
N ALA A 212 -0.02 14.00 -9.44
CA ALA A 212 1.07 13.85 -8.49
C ALA A 212 0.55 13.89 -7.05
N ALA A 213 -0.30 14.85 -6.72
CA ALA A 213 -0.96 14.92 -5.41
C ALA A 213 -1.81 13.67 -5.12
N GLY A 214 -2.50 13.13 -6.13
CA GLY A 214 -3.26 11.88 -6.03
C GLY A 214 -2.38 10.67 -5.74
N MET A 215 -1.25 10.54 -6.43
CA MET A 215 -0.27 9.46 -6.22
C MET A 215 0.40 9.58 -4.85
N LEU A 216 0.86 10.77 -4.46
CA LEU A 216 1.45 11.04 -3.15
C LEU A 216 0.48 10.67 -2.03
N ARG A 217 -0.79 11.10 -2.13
CA ARG A 217 -1.83 10.71 -1.17
C ARG A 217 -1.98 9.19 -1.05
N LEU A 218 -1.85 8.46 -2.14
CA LEU A 218 -2.01 7.01 -2.14
C LEU A 218 -0.79 6.28 -1.56
N LEU A 219 0.42 6.75 -1.87
CA LEU A 219 1.66 6.32 -1.21
C LEU A 219 1.53 6.49 0.30
N LEU A 220 1.15 7.69 0.74
CA LEU A 220 1.01 8.00 2.17
C LEU A 220 -0.03 7.11 2.86
N LYS A 221 -1.13 6.78 2.19
CA LYS A 221 -2.10 5.79 2.70
C LYS A 221 -1.53 4.37 2.77
N GLY A 222 -0.64 4.00 1.85
CA GLY A 222 0.10 2.74 1.89
C GLY A 222 0.99 2.68 3.13
N TYR A 223 1.82 3.70 3.36
CA TYR A 223 2.63 3.80 4.56
C TYR A 223 1.78 3.77 5.84
N HIS A 224 0.71 4.56 5.93
CA HIS A 224 -0.18 4.53 7.11
C HIS A 224 -0.80 3.15 7.35
N ALA A 225 -1.22 2.45 6.29
CA ALA A 225 -1.77 1.10 6.41
C ALA A 225 -0.72 0.09 6.90
N SER A 226 0.55 0.23 6.51
CA SER A 226 1.61 -0.62 7.06
C SER A 226 1.89 -0.30 8.54
N MET A 227 1.67 0.93 9.01
CA MET A 227 1.86 1.30 10.43
C MET A 227 0.97 0.49 11.36
N GLN A 228 -0.26 0.24 10.94
CA GLN A 228 -1.22 -0.53 11.76
C GLN A 228 -0.79 -1.98 11.98
N VAL A 229 0.14 -2.47 11.18
CA VAL A 229 0.68 -3.83 11.24
C VAL A 229 2.19 -3.86 11.50
N PHE A 230 2.80 -2.68 11.69
CA PHE A 230 4.24 -2.48 11.77
C PHE A 230 4.84 -3.03 13.04
N ALA A 231 4.19 -2.82 14.18
CA ALA A 231 4.71 -3.19 15.50
C ALA A 231 5.15 -4.66 15.60
N GLU A 232 4.37 -5.56 15.00
CA GLU A 232 4.62 -7.00 15.02
C GLU A 232 5.80 -7.40 14.13
N VAL A 233 5.88 -6.80 12.94
CA VAL A 233 6.93 -7.06 11.96
C VAL A 233 8.26 -6.44 12.39
N PHE A 234 8.21 -5.29 13.03
CA PHE A 234 9.37 -4.52 13.46
C PHE A 234 10.22 -5.25 14.51
N CYS A 235 9.57 -5.85 15.51
CA CYS A 235 10.29 -6.43 16.65
C CYS A 235 11.21 -7.60 16.27
N GLY A 236 10.84 -8.38 15.24
CA GLY A 236 11.56 -9.58 14.83
C GLY A 236 12.56 -9.39 13.68
N SER A 237 12.52 -8.25 12.99
CA SER A 237 13.27 -8.10 11.75
C SER A 237 14.72 -7.67 11.97
N ARG A 238 15.59 -8.11 11.04
CA ARG A 238 17.05 -7.88 11.06
C ARG A 238 17.52 -6.74 10.16
N SER A 239 16.68 -6.26 9.23
CA SER A 239 17.15 -5.30 8.20
C SER A 239 16.05 -4.44 7.58
N LEU A 240 14.90 -4.28 8.25
CA LEU A 240 13.84 -3.46 7.68
C LEU A 240 14.25 -1.99 7.72
N PRO A 241 14.22 -1.28 6.59
CA PRO A 241 14.16 0.18 6.63
C PRO A 241 12.99 0.55 7.52
N SER A 242 13.16 1.46 8.48
CA SER A 242 12.10 1.89 9.41
C SER A 242 11.04 2.67 8.62
N PRO A 243 9.94 2.04 8.14
CA PRO A 243 9.00 2.70 7.26
C PRO A 243 8.37 3.97 7.84
N PRO A 244 8.18 4.10 9.17
CA PRO A 244 7.69 5.34 9.76
C PRO A 244 8.69 6.49 9.69
N VAL A 245 9.99 6.25 9.86
CA VAL A 245 11.02 7.32 9.80
C VAL A 245 11.12 7.85 8.37
N GLU A 246 11.14 6.96 7.40
CA GLU A 246 11.17 7.31 5.98
C GLU A 246 9.90 8.06 5.55
N PHE A 247 8.73 7.63 6.02
CA PHE A 247 7.47 8.33 5.81
C PHE A 247 7.49 9.74 6.40
N LEU A 248 8.07 9.92 7.59
CA LEU A 248 8.21 11.23 8.21
C LEU A 248 9.21 12.12 7.46
N ARG A 249 10.32 11.55 6.98
CA ARG A 249 11.27 12.26 6.09
C ARG A 249 10.59 12.69 4.79
N LEU A 250 9.77 11.84 4.19
CA LEU A 250 8.98 12.19 3.01
C LEU A 250 8.04 13.38 3.27
N ILE A 251 7.35 13.39 4.41
CA ILE A 251 6.46 14.51 4.80
C ILE A 251 7.26 15.78 5.10
N ARG A 252 8.45 15.65 5.70
CA ARG A 252 9.36 16.76 5.98
C ARG A 252 9.86 17.40 4.69
N ASP A 253 10.39 16.58 3.78
CA ASP A 253 10.99 17.02 2.53
C ASP A 253 9.93 17.42 1.49
N ALA A 254 8.68 17.07 1.75
CA ALA A 254 7.53 17.59 1.03
C ALA A 254 7.44 19.11 1.13
N ASN A 255 7.83 19.82 0.07
CA ASN A 255 7.70 21.27 -0.04
C ASN A 255 6.22 21.66 -0.31
N TRP A 256 5.35 21.39 0.67
CA TRP A 256 3.91 21.62 0.58
C TRP A 256 3.62 23.10 0.27
N ASN A 257 2.96 23.39 -0.85
CA ASN A 257 2.58 24.74 -1.21
C ASN A 257 1.47 25.26 -0.25
N PRO A 258 1.77 26.21 0.66
CA PRO A 258 0.79 26.72 1.62
C PRO A 258 -0.28 27.62 0.96
N GLY A 259 -0.19 27.88 -0.34
CA GLY A 259 -1.20 28.61 -1.11
C GLY A 259 -2.31 27.70 -1.67
N ALA A 260 -2.06 26.40 -1.79
CA ALA A 260 -3.04 25.43 -2.26
C ALA A 260 -3.89 24.92 -1.08
N ALA A 261 -5.07 25.53 -0.87
CA ALA A 261 -5.96 25.21 0.25
C ALA A 261 -6.27 23.70 0.43
N ARG A 262 -6.27 22.94 -0.69
CA ARG A 262 -6.45 21.49 -0.72
C ARG A 262 -5.27 20.72 -0.11
N ASP A 263 -4.05 21.16 -0.35
CA ASP A 263 -2.83 20.49 0.13
C ASP A 263 -2.60 20.81 1.61
N ILE A 264 -3.01 22.00 2.05
CA ILE A 264 -3.04 22.36 3.47
C ILE A 264 -4.04 21.48 4.24
N LEU A 265 -5.28 21.34 3.77
CA LEU A 265 -6.28 20.50 4.45
C LEU A 265 -5.85 19.03 4.52
N PHE A 266 -5.25 18.51 3.44
CA PHE A 266 -4.72 17.16 3.40
C PHE A 266 -3.52 16.98 4.34
N ALA A 267 -2.53 17.89 4.28
CA ALA A 267 -1.38 17.87 5.18
C ALA A 267 -1.83 17.96 6.64
N LYS A 268 -2.81 18.82 6.97
CA LYS A 268 -3.40 18.90 8.31
C LYS A 268 -4.04 17.59 8.75
N GLN A 269 -4.84 16.95 7.90
CA GLN A 269 -5.47 15.65 8.22
C GLN A 269 -4.41 14.55 8.40
N LEU A 270 -3.42 14.50 7.51
CA LEU A 270 -2.30 13.57 7.56
C LEU A 270 -1.49 13.73 8.85
N VAL A 271 -1.12 14.95 9.20
CA VAL A 271 -0.37 15.32 10.42
C VAL A 271 -1.19 15.00 11.67
N SER A 272 -2.45 15.42 11.72
CA SER A 272 -3.29 15.23 12.92
C SER A 272 -3.67 13.77 13.20
N GLY A 273 -3.70 12.92 12.17
CA GLY A 273 -4.02 11.50 12.29
C GLY A 273 -2.78 10.61 12.25
N VAL A 274 -2.09 10.60 11.12
CA VAL A 274 -1.02 9.62 10.83
C VAL A 274 0.21 9.83 11.71
N ALA A 275 0.66 11.08 11.92
CA ALA A 275 1.83 11.32 12.76
C ALA A 275 1.56 10.96 14.23
N VAL A 276 0.32 11.14 14.70
CA VAL A 276 -0.11 10.73 16.03
C VAL A 276 -0.14 9.20 16.14
N ASP A 277 -0.69 8.51 15.14
CA ASP A 277 -0.71 7.04 15.12
C ASP A 277 0.71 6.44 15.08
N ILE A 278 1.62 7.05 14.31
CA ILE A 278 3.05 6.67 14.30
C ILE A 278 3.62 6.85 15.69
N LEU A 279 3.52 8.04 16.27
CA LEU A 279 4.05 8.31 17.60
C LEU A 279 3.49 7.33 18.64
N ARG A 280 2.17 7.11 18.69
CA ARG A 280 1.55 6.13 19.59
C ARG A 280 2.13 4.73 19.40
N THR A 281 2.35 4.31 18.17
CA THR A 281 2.92 2.99 17.87
C THR A 281 4.32 2.85 18.47
N TYR A 282 5.20 3.84 18.26
CA TYR A 282 6.53 3.83 18.86
C TYR A 282 6.54 3.94 20.39
N LEU A 283 5.63 4.74 20.95
CA LEU A 283 5.43 4.84 22.39
C LEU A 283 5.00 3.49 23.00
N MET A 284 4.04 2.80 22.37
CA MET A 284 3.58 1.48 22.79
C MET A 284 4.69 0.42 22.67
N LEU A 285 5.49 0.48 21.60
CA LEU A 285 6.65 -0.40 21.40
C LEU A 285 7.69 -0.19 22.50
N ALA A 286 8.06 1.06 22.78
CA ALA A 286 8.99 1.41 23.85
C ALA A 286 8.49 0.94 25.21
N ASP A 287 7.23 1.22 25.55
CA ASP A 287 6.62 0.78 26.81
C ASP A 287 6.60 -0.76 26.95
N SER A 288 6.28 -1.48 25.87
CA SER A 288 6.27 -2.95 25.85
C SER A 288 7.66 -3.54 26.05
N TYR A 289 8.70 -2.90 25.49
CA TYR A 289 10.09 -3.29 25.69
C TYR A 289 10.55 -3.00 27.13
N ILE A 290 10.29 -1.79 27.65
CA ILE A 290 10.64 -1.39 29.03
C ILE A 290 10.00 -2.33 30.06
N GLN A 291 8.76 -2.76 29.81
CA GLN A 291 8.04 -3.70 30.68
C GLN A 291 8.47 -5.17 30.51
N GLY A 292 9.40 -5.47 29.60
CA GLY A 292 9.86 -6.83 29.32
C GLY A 292 8.79 -7.73 28.67
N LYS A 293 7.73 -7.14 28.11
CA LYS A 293 6.61 -7.88 27.49
C LYS A 293 6.92 -8.33 26.07
N GLN A 294 7.76 -7.59 25.37
CA GLN A 294 8.08 -7.82 23.96
C GLN A 294 9.59 -7.79 23.77
N TRP A 295 10.15 -8.87 23.23
CA TRP A 295 11.54 -8.90 22.79
C TRP A 295 11.68 -8.12 21.47
N MET A 296 12.80 -7.41 21.32
CA MET A 296 13.18 -6.67 20.12
C MET A 296 14.61 -7.02 19.72
N SER A 297 14.85 -7.14 18.41
CA SER A 297 16.21 -7.27 17.89
C SER A 297 17.04 -6.01 18.17
N PRO A 298 18.38 -6.09 18.24
CA PRO A 298 19.23 -4.91 18.40
C PRO A 298 19.00 -3.86 17.31
N VAL A 299 18.72 -4.30 16.07
CA VAL A 299 18.38 -3.44 14.92
C VAL A 299 17.07 -2.70 15.18
N ALA A 300 16.04 -3.40 15.67
CA ALA A 300 14.77 -2.78 16.02
C ALA A 300 14.92 -1.78 17.17
N LEU A 301 15.77 -2.08 18.16
CA LEU A 301 16.08 -1.16 19.26
C LEU A 301 16.83 0.08 18.77
N HIS A 302 17.81 -0.08 17.89
CA HIS A 302 18.52 1.04 17.29
C HIS A 302 17.59 1.88 16.43
N ALA A 303 16.73 1.28 15.61
CA ALA A 303 15.73 2.01 14.82
C ALA A 303 14.66 2.70 15.69
N LEU A 304 14.30 2.13 16.84
CA LEU A 304 13.41 2.73 17.85
C LEU A 304 14.09 3.92 18.53
N ALA A 305 15.36 3.78 18.90
CA ALA A 305 16.17 4.86 19.48
C ALA A 305 16.41 5.98 18.46
N ALA A 306 16.79 5.64 17.23
CA ALA A 306 16.93 6.59 16.11
C ALA A 306 15.62 7.28 15.79
N PHE A 307 14.48 6.57 15.86
CA PHE A 307 13.17 7.22 15.78
C PHE A 307 13.02 8.23 16.90
N PHE A 308 13.32 7.94 18.17
CA PHE A 308 13.19 8.94 19.23
C PHE A 308 14.22 10.07 19.12
N ASP A 309 15.43 9.81 18.62
CA ASP A 309 16.45 10.83 18.39
C ASP A 309 16.04 11.80 17.26
N ASP A 310 15.68 11.25 16.08
CA ASP A 310 15.11 12.00 14.95
C ASP A 310 13.73 12.61 15.31
N ALA A 311 12.88 11.93 16.10
CA ALA A 311 11.54 12.39 16.44
C ALA A 311 11.53 13.52 17.47
N VAL A 312 12.44 13.47 18.45
CA VAL A 312 12.55 14.52 19.47
C VAL A 312 13.27 15.75 18.89
N SER A 313 14.18 15.57 17.92
CA SER A 313 14.96 16.69 17.36
C SER A 313 14.41 17.28 16.05
N ALA A 314 14.03 16.48 15.06
CA ALA A 314 13.60 16.94 13.73
C ALA A 314 12.07 16.96 13.58
N LEU A 315 11.40 15.92 14.07
CA LEU A 315 9.93 15.78 14.04
C LEU A 315 9.25 16.68 15.09
N LEU A 316 9.96 17.21 16.09
CA LEU A 316 9.51 18.39 16.83
C LEU A 316 9.87 19.65 16.06
N ARG A 317 11.14 20.01 15.81
CA ARG A 317 11.49 21.33 15.24
C ARG A 317 10.86 21.64 13.89
N GLU A 318 10.88 20.72 12.93
CA GLU A 318 10.49 20.99 11.54
C GLU A 318 9.01 20.70 11.28
N PHE A 319 8.45 19.68 11.93
CA PHE A 319 6.99 19.50 12.02
C PHE A 319 6.35 20.68 12.77
N LEU A 320 7.01 21.20 13.82
CA LEU A 320 6.61 22.42 14.50
C LEU A 320 6.60 23.60 13.53
N THR A 321 7.57 23.70 12.62
CA THR A 321 7.75 24.79 11.66
C THR A 321 6.77 24.70 10.47
N LEU A 322 6.59 23.52 9.88
CA LEU A 322 5.60 23.25 8.81
C LEU A 322 4.16 23.48 9.30
N VAL A 323 3.91 23.25 10.58
CA VAL A 323 2.58 23.36 11.19
C VAL A 323 2.38 24.70 11.93
N ASN A 324 3.44 25.45 12.29
CA ASN A 324 3.32 26.79 12.90
C ASN A 324 2.70 27.82 11.94
N SER A 325 2.76 27.58 10.64
CA SER A 325 2.08 28.38 9.62
C SER A 325 0.60 28.02 9.47
N SER A 326 0.06 27.01 10.19
CA SER A 326 -1.30 26.55 9.92
C SER A 326 -2.11 25.74 10.96
N VAL A 327 -1.55 25.12 12.02
CA VAL A 327 -2.33 24.45 13.10
C VAL A 327 -1.59 24.51 14.43
N LYS A 328 -2.30 24.75 15.53
CA LYS A 328 -1.71 24.73 16.88
C LYS A 328 -1.43 23.29 17.35
N HIS A 329 -0.22 23.08 17.87
CA HIS A 329 0.46 21.86 18.34
C HIS A 329 -0.13 21.09 19.52
N THR A 330 -1.45 21.01 19.63
CA THR A 330 -2.07 20.50 20.85
C THR A 330 -2.17 18.96 20.88
N ALA A 331 -2.23 18.25 19.75
CA ALA A 331 -2.53 16.81 19.74
C ALA A 331 -1.31 15.91 20.02
N THR A 332 -0.24 16.03 19.22
CA THR A 332 0.95 15.15 19.33
C THR A 332 1.67 15.30 20.67
N TRP A 333 1.82 16.52 21.18
CA TRP A 333 2.41 16.77 22.50
C TRP A 333 1.54 16.23 23.64
N LYS A 334 0.21 16.29 23.54
CA LYS A 334 -0.70 15.69 24.54
C LYS A 334 -0.49 14.18 24.67
N GLU A 335 -0.23 13.51 23.56
CA GLU A 335 0.03 12.06 23.53
C GLU A 335 1.42 11.73 24.05
N MET A 336 2.44 12.52 23.72
CA MET A 336 3.82 12.25 24.14
C MET A 336 4.08 12.57 25.61
N LYS A 337 3.55 13.71 26.09
CA LYS A 337 3.88 14.30 27.41
C LYS A 337 3.84 13.30 28.57
N PRO A 338 2.85 12.40 28.71
CA PRO A 338 2.81 11.44 29.80
C PRO A 338 3.98 10.44 29.81
N TYR A 339 4.59 10.19 28.66
CA TYR A 339 5.63 9.18 28.49
C TYR A 339 7.04 9.75 28.50
N VAL A 340 7.21 11.07 28.40
CA VAL A 340 8.54 11.72 28.26
C VAL A 340 9.49 11.30 29.37
N ASP A 341 9.06 11.39 30.63
CA ASP A 341 9.89 11.04 31.77
C ASP A 341 10.33 9.56 31.72
N VAL A 342 9.38 8.65 31.45
CA VAL A 342 9.62 7.21 31.38
C VAL A 342 10.53 6.84 30.21
N ILE A 343 10.32 7.42 29.02
CA ILE A 343 11.16 7.17 27.85
C ILE A 343 12.57 7.67 28.11
N VAL A 344 12.72 8.89 28.62
CA VAL A 344 14.05 9.47 28.87
C VAL A 344 14.79 8.65 29.92
N THR A 345 14.16 8.36 31.05
CA THR A 345 14.82 7.71 32.19
C THR A 345 14.98 6.21 32.03
N ARG A 346 14.05 5.51 31.36
CA ARG A 346 14.01 4.04 31.29
C ARG A 346 14.28 3.46 29.91
N PHE A 347 14.38 4.28 28.88
CA PHE A 347 14.72 3.83 27.52
C PHE A 347 15.95 4.55 26.97
N ILE A 348 15.88 5.87 26.77
CA ILE A 348 16.97 6.64 26.13
C ILE A 348 18.22 6.64 27.01
N PHE A 349 18.11 7.02 28.29
CA PHE A 349 19.28 7.11 29.17
C PHE A 349 20.01 5.77 29.32
N PRO A 350 19.34 4.63 29.61
CA PRO A 350 20.00 3.33 29.65
C PRO A 350 20.68 2.93 28.33
N MET A 351 20.13 3.32 27.17
CA MET A 351 20.74 3.05 25.86
C MET A 351 21.98 3.92 25.59
N LEU A 352 22.15 5.03 26.31
CA LEU A 352 23.33 5.90 26.21
C LEU A 352 24.42 5.51 27.21
N CYS A 353 24.06 4.84 28.29
CA CYS A 353 25.00 4.37 29.30
C CYS A 353 25.98 3.34 28.71
N PHE A 354 27.21 3.36 29.22
CA PHE A 354 28.18 2.30 28.97
C PHE A 354 27.73 1.04 29.70
N SER A 355 27.48 -0.03 28.96
CA SER A 355 26.95 -1.29 29.49
C SER A 355 28.07 -2.29 29.79
N ASP A 356 27.78 -3.31 30.59
CA ASP A 356 28.74 -4.40 30.87
C ASP A 356 29.20 -5.10 29.58
N ARG A 357 28.31 -5.15 28.57
CA ARG A 357 28.65 -5.66 27.24
C ARG A 357 29.59 -4.74 26.47
N ASP A 358 29.47 -3.42 26.66
CA ASP A 358 30.41 -2.46 26.07
C ASP A 358 31.79 -2.58 26.72
N ASP A 359 31.84 -2.85 28.03
CA ASP A 359 33.08 -3.11 28.78
C ASP A 359 33.78 -4.38 28.28
N GLU A 360 33.02 -5.47 28.10
CA GLU A 360 33.54 -6.72 27.52
C GLU A 360 34.14 -6.51 26.12
N VAL A 361 33.41 -5.82 25.22
CA VAL A 361 33.91 -5.56 23.86
C VAL A 361 35.10 -4.59 23.89
N TRP A 362 35.12 -3.61 24.79
CA TRP A 362 36.24 -2.69 24.94
C TRP A 362 37.52 -3.40 25.41
N GLU A 363 37.40 -4.31 26.37
CA GLU A 363 38.53 -5.10 26.89
C GLU A 363 39.02 -6.14 25.87
N ASP A 364 38.12 -6.78 25.12
CA ASP A 364 38.46 -7.81 24.13
C ASP A 364 38.97 -7.22 22.80
N ASP A 365 38.28 -6.21 22.25
CA ASP A 365 38.63 -5.52 21.00
C ASP A 365 38.11 -4.06 20.99
N ALA A 366 38.91 -3.16 21.55
CA ALA A 366 38.61 -1.73 21.58
C ALA A 366 38.41 -1.09 20.19
N VAL A 367 38.98 -1.67 19.12
CA VAL A 367 38.79 -1.16 17.75
C VAL A 367 37.39 -1.52 17.27
N GLU A 368 36.95 -2.76 17.51
CA GLU A 368 35.58 -3.21 17.23
C GLU A 368 34.55 -2.37 18.00
N TYR A 369 34.81 -2.04 19.28
CA TYR A 369 33.96 -1.14 20.05
C TYR A 369 33.81 0.24 19.40
N VAL A 370 34.93 0.85 18.99
CA VAL A 370 34.93 2.19 18.36
C VAL A 370 34.21 2.15 17.00
N HIS A 371 34.44 1.10 16.20
CA HIS A 371 33.73 0.92 14.92
C HIS A 371 32.22 0.75 15.14
N LYS A 372 31.79 -0.10 16.07
CA LYS A 372 30.37 -0.28 16.43
C LYS A 372 29.69 0.98 16.98
N ARG A 373 30.44 1.88 17.63
CA ARG A 373 29.93 3.18 18.08
C ARG A 373 29.80 4.19 16.95
N LEU A 374 30.68 4.12 15.94
CA LEU A 374 30.69 5.01 14.78
C LEU A 374 29.67 4.61 13.72
N ASP A 375 29.52 3.31 13.46
CA ASP A 375 28.49 2.74 12.60
C ASP A 375 27.81 1.53 13.28
N PRO A 376 26.83 1.78 14.16
CA PRO A 376 26.09 0.71 14.87
C PRO A 376 25.34 -0.28 13.97
N MET A 377 25.24 0.01 12.67
CA MET A 377 24.48 -0.78 11.70
C MET A 377 25.37 -1.54 10.71
N GLU A 378 26.70 -1.38 10.75
CA GLU A 378 27.67 -2.02 9.83
C GLU A 378 27.50 -3.54 9.77
N ASP A 379 27.38 -4.20 10.93
CA ASP A 379 27.18 -5.66 11.06
C ASP A 379 25.88 -6.18 10.41
N TYR A 380 24.91 -5.30 10.18
CA TYR A 380 23.58 -5.64 9.66
C TYR A 380 23.37 -5.27 8.19
N GLN A 381 24.36 -4.60 7.56
CA GLN A 381 24.36 -4.28 6.14
C GLN A 381 24.94 -5.41 5.26
N SER A 382 25.47 -6.48 5.88
CA SER A 382 26.16 -7.61 5.24
C SER A 382 25.25 -8.76 4.80
#